data_AF-A0A2N0Q6S7-F1
#
_entry.id   AF-A0A2N0Q6S7-F1
#
_cell.length_a   1.000
_cell.length_b   1.000
_cell.length_c   1.000
_cell.angle_alpha   90.00
_cell.angle_beta   90.00
_cell.angle_gamma   90.00
#
_symmetry.space_group_name_H-M   'P 1'
#
loop_
_entity.id
_entity.type
_entity.pdbx_description
1 polymer ?
#
loop_
_entity_poly.entity_id
_entity_poly.type
_entity_poly.pdbx_seq_one_letter_code
_entity_poly.pdbx_strand_id
1 'polypeptide(L)'
;MKLVNTNDEKFFDPTPRLKSSPIPIKFISFNGSNTICIYCGEKYIETLLCHNQKYCKKCLSRYINDITDNKIYLDIHCTMELECNEHEIRKVPQSIQECCRNCIRILCFKQIIGSFNEYPTNNNYTNILYNKVIKDEKHCQLCGKSLDERTAAIMQLRLCSDCYLISFERIESPFAKKRIPIFYLPWWYNSIYCKNCSSKLIFTSECQKYCKNCLIFYTGCSYCLTTNIIFGLTSQSQCKKYKLANIVKTTDKYFKPSTLLYSIFKGKNSNSVRWIPYSQFTDVKEMTKGGYGIIYKASWLINNETVILKRFENSKNNIKYFLNELKSNQLINKVNNYIIQIYGFTKDPELEDYILIYMEYASKGDLHKYLQNNFTNITWKNHKLRILRRISAGLDNIHDNKFIHRDFHSGNILLDVFQWKIGDLGLSQSENSESSNNEIYGVILYIAPEIFKGSAFSKEADIYSLGMIMWEITTGCKPFANVKHDIHLIYKILDGERPNVTEDTPECYANLMKS
;
A
#
# COMPACT_ATOMS: atom_id res chain seq x y z
N MET A 1 -3.60 8.08 14.75
CA MET A 1 -4.01 9.46 14.41
C MET A 1 -5.48 9.62 14.78
N LYS A 2 -5.84 10.71 15.46
CA LYS A 2 -7.24 11.08 15.66
C LYS A 2 -7.52 12.30 14.78
N LEU A 3 -8.63 12.26 14.04
CA LEU A 3 -9.10 13.41 13.26
C LEU A 3 -9.85 14.34 14.21
N VAL A 4 -9.50 15.62 14.17
CA VAL A 4 -10.23 16.66 14.92
C VAL A 4 -10.71 17.70 13.93
N ASN A 5 -12.01 17.92 13.92
CA ASN A 5 -12.62 18.98 13.15
C ASN A 5 -12.55 20.28 13.98
N THR A 6 -11.91 21.32 13.46
CA THR A 6 -11.88 22.65 14.10
C THR A 6 -12.77 23.58 13.29
N ASN A 7 -13.95 23.90 13.82
CA ASN A 7 -14.97 24.74 13.18
C ASN A 7 -14.66 26.25 13.19
N ASP A 8 -13.41 26.66 13.39
CA ASP A 8 -13.05 28.08 13.39
C ASP A 8 -12.73 28.53 11.97
N GLU A 9 -13.30 29.66 11.52
CA GLU A 9 -13.07 30.31 10.21
C GLU A 9 -11.62 30.82 9.97
N LYS A 10 -10.62 30.20 10.60
CA LYS A 10 -9.21 30.58 10.50
C LYS A 10 -8.53 29.85 9.35
N PHE A 11 -7.77 30.61 8.56
CA PHE A 11 -6.88 30.09 7.52
C PHE A 11 -5.90 29.05 8.11
N PHE A 12 -5.82 27.86 7.50
CA PHE A 12 -4.88 26.84 7.95
C PHE A 12 -3.45 27.17 7.50
N ASP A 13 -2.54 27.29 8.46
CA ASP A 13 -1.10 27.43 8.24
C ASP A 13 -0.39 26.16 8.70
N PRO A 14 0.26 25.38 7.81
CA PRO A 14 1.00 24.18 8.19
C PRO A 14 2.17 24.46 9.16
N THR A 15 2.67 25.70 9.20
CA THR A 15 3.80 26.09 10.04
C THR A 15 3.48 27.40 10.77
N PRO A 16 2.51 27.42 11.71
CA PRO A 16 1.96 28.66 12.27
C PRO A 16 2.96 29.51 13.07
N ARG A 17 4.13 28.94 13.41
CA ARG A 17 5.22 29.62 14.10
C ARG A 17 6.32 30.14 13.16
N LEU A 18 6.24 29.79 11.87
CA LEU A 18 7.09 30.33 10.81
C LEU A 18 6.27 31.28 9.95
N LYS A 19 6.91 32.32 9.42
CA LYS A 19 6.27 33.20 8.43
C LYS A 19 6.62 32.76 7.02
N SER A 20 5.73 33.02 6.08
CA SER A 20 6.04 32.91 4.65
C SER A 20 7.14 33.91 4.32
N SER A 21 8.19 33.44 3.64
CA SER A 21 9.24 34.31 3.12
C SER A 21 8.65 35.38 2.20
N PRO A 22 9.18 36.63 2.19
CA PRO A 22 8.74 37.68 1.27
C PRO A 22 9.20 37.40 -0.18
N ILE A 23 10.25 36.59 -0.34
CA ILE A 23 10.80 36.17 -1.64
C ILE A 23 10.90 34.64 -1.72
N PRO A 24 10.89 34.03 -2.92
CA PRO A 24 11.01 32.58 -3.05
C PRO A 24 12.36 32.05 -2.55
N ILE A 25 12.34 30.95 -1.79
CA ILE A 25 13.53 30.22 -1.36
C ILE A 25 14.06 29.37 -2.52
N LYS A 26 14.94 29.98 -3.32
CA LYS A 26 15.51 29.38 -4.56
C LYS A 26 16.78 28.54 -4.32
N PHE A 27 17.35 28.60 -3.13
CA PHE A 27 18.59 27.88 -2.83
C PHE A 27 18.37 26.40 -2.48
N ILE A 28 17.12 25.91 -2.41
CA ILE A 28 16.77 24.50 -2.21
C ILE A 28 15.99 24.00 -3.43
N SER A 29 16.42 22.88 -4.02
CA SER A 29 15.73 22.27 -5.16
C SER A 29 14.54 21.41 -4.72
N PHE A 30 13.44 21.43 -5.48
CA PHE A 30 12.36 20.45 -5.33
C PHE A 30 12.70 19.09 -5.96
N ASN A 31 13.69 19.07 -6.87
CA ASN A 31 14.30 17.87 -7.39
C ASN A 31 15.61 17.56 -6.65
N GLY A 32 15.56 16.61 -5.71
CA GLY A 32 16.71 16.21 -4.92
C GLY A 32 17.87 15.60 -5.72
N SER A 33 17.67 15.22 -7.00
CA SER A 33 18.75 14.74 -7.86
C SER A 33 19.57 15.84 -8.52
N ASN A 34 19.15 17.11 -8.43
CA ASN A 34 19.89 18.21 -9.06
C ASN A 34 21.25 18.38 -8.39
N THR A 35 22.31 18.27 -9.18
CA THR A 35 23.70 18.52 -8.74
C THR A 35 24.12 19.97 -8.99
N ILE A 36 23.49 20.64 -9.96
CA ILE A 36 23.73 22.02 -10.36
C ILE A 36 22.48 22.86 -10.06
N CYS A 37 22.68 24.05 -9.52
CA CYS A 37 21.64 25.02 -9.22
C CYS A 37 21.07 25.61 -10.51
N ILE A 38 19.76 25.40 -10.72
CA ILE A 38 19.03 25.85 -11.90
C ILE A 38 18.92 27.38 -12.00
N TYR A 39 19.19 28.11 -10.91
CA TYR A 39 19.09 29.58 -10.87
C TYR A 39 20.42 30.30 -11.09
N CYS A 40 21.55 29.68 -10.78
CA CYS A 40 22.85 30.36 -10.83
C CYS A 40 23.98 29.53 -11.43
N GLY A 41 23.74 28.28 -11.82
CA GLY A 41 24.73 27.40 -12.44
C GLY A 41 25.77 26.79 -11.49
N GLU A 42 25.76 27.16 -10.21
CA GLU A 42 26.73 26.63 -9.22
C GLU A 42 26.33 25.24 -8.73
N LYS A 43 27.31 24.45 -8.29
CA LYS A 43 27.05 23.14 -7.69
C LYS A 43 26.27 23.29 -6.37
N TYR A 44 25.28 22.43 -6.15
CA TYR A 44 24.66 22.27 -4.83
C TYR A 44 25.65 21.64 -3.85
N ILE A 45 25.65 22.13 -2.61
CA ILE A 45 26.48 21.60 -1.53
C ILE A 45 25.58 20.84 -0.56
N GLU A 46 26.07 19.72 -0.03
CA GLU A 46 25.36 18.95 0.99
C GLU A 46 25.47 19.61 2.37
N THR A 47 24.43 19.48 3.19
CA THR A 47 24.49 19.94 4.57
C THR A 47 25.47 19.10 5.39
N LEU A 48 26.07 19.69 6.42
CA LEU A 48 27.17 19.02 7.15
C LEU A 48 26.71 17.79 7.94
N LEU A 49 25.50 17.81 8.53
CA LEU A 49 25.06 16.78 9.48
C LEU A 49 23.92 15.89 8.96
N CYS A 50 23.25 16.25 7.86
CA CYS A 50 22.11 15.48 7.34
C CYS A 50 22.32 15.01 5.89
N HIS A 51 22.31 13.70 5.67
CA HIS A 51 22.31 13.12 4.34
C HIS A 51 21.05 13.52 3.55
N ASN A 52 21.19 13.65 2.23
CA ASN A 52 20.13 13.98 1.27
C ASN A 52 19.56 15.42 1.35
N GLN A 53 20.15 16.28 2.18
CA GLN A 53 19.85 17.71 2.17
C GLN A 53 20.93 18.47 1.39
N LYS A 54 20.50 19.29 0.43
CA LYS A 54 21.37 20.06 -0.47
C LYS A 54 20.88 21.48 -0.60
N TYR A 55 21.81 22.42 -0.70
CA TYR A 55 21.52 23.83 -0.91
C TYR A 55 22.59 24.55 -1.74
N CYS A 56 22.20 25.63 -2.41
CA CYS A 56 23.12 26.43 -3.21
C CYS A 56 23.65 27.61 -2.38
N LYS A 57 24.95 27.64 -2.09
CA LYS A 57 25.59 28.67 -1.25
C LYS A 57 25.42 30.09 -1.83
N LYS A 58 25.57 30.25 -3.15
CA LYS A 58 25.42 31.55 -3.84
C LYS A 58 23.99 32.07 -3.78
N CYS A 59 23.00 31.22 -4.05
CA CYS A 59 21.59 31.60 -3.94
C CYS A 59 21.17 31.85 -2.49
N LEU A 60 21.77 31.15 -1.52
CA LEU A 60 21.53 31.40 -0.09
C LEU A 60 22.04 32.78 0.31
N SER A 61 23.26 33.14 -0.07
CA SER A 61 23.83 34.46 0.20
C SER A 61 22.98 35.59 -0.40
N ARG A 62 22.52 35.43 -1.65
CA ARG A 62 21.56 36.36 -2.28
C ARG A 62 20.25 36.46 -1.49
N TYR A 63 19.66 35.32 -1.13
CA TYR A 63 18.42 35.30 -0.34
C TYR A 63 18.56 36.04 0.99
N ILE A 64 19.68 35.88 1.70
CA ILE A 64 19.94 36.58 2.97
C ILE A 64 20.07 38.11 2.76
N ASN A 65 20.62 38.55 1.63
CA ASN A 65 20.73 39.98 1.30
C ASN A 65 19.38 40.62 1.01
N ASP A 66 18.48 39.86 0.39
CA ASP A 66 17.22 40.37 -0.13
C ASP A 66 16.11 40.37 0.95
N ILE A 67 16.26 39.59 2.04
CA ILE A 67 15.35 39.63 3.19
C ILE A 67 15.72 40.80 4.13
N THR A 68 14.76 41.69 4.39
CA THR A 68 15.00 42.95 5.13
C THR A 68 14.42 42.95 6.54
N ASP A 69 13.69 41.92 6.96
CA ASP A 69 13.10 41.86 8.29
C ASP A 69 13.60 40.66 9.13
N ASN A 70 13.55 40.81 10.45
CA ASN A 70 14.08 39.83 11.41
C ASN A 70 13.08 38.68 11.71
N LYS A 71 12.18 38.35 10.77
CA LYS A 71 11.19 37.28 10.99
C LYS A 71 11.81 35.90 10.73
N ILE A 72 11.30 34.91 11.45
CA ILE A 72 11.73 33.51 11.29
C ILE A 72 11.02 32.90 10.08
N TYR A 73 11.77 32.70 9.00
CA TYR A 73 11.31 32.08 7.75
C TYR A 73 11.70 30.60 7.61
N LEU A 74 12.80 30.24 8.25
CA LEU A 74 13.47 28.96 8.14
C LEU A 74 13.76 28.42 9.53
N ASP A 75 13.49 27.15 9.76
CA ASP A 75 13.95 26.41 10.94
C ASP A 75 15.17 25.57 10.53
N ILE A 76 16.35 26.07 10.89
CA ILE A 76 17.65 25.55 10.45
C ILE A 76 18.66 25.55 11.59
N HIS A 77 19.59 24.60 11.53
CA HIS A 77 20.83 24.65 12.31
C HIS A 77 21.96 25.10 11.39
N CYS A 78 22.75 26.08 11.81
CA CYS A 78 23.88 26.61 11.02
C CYS A 78 25.12 26.87 11.88
N THR A 79 26.26 27.01 11.22
CA THR A 79 27.55 27.38 11.82
C THR A 79 28.28 28.36 10.91
N MET A 80 29.28 29.06 11.44
CA MET A 80 30.23 29.82 10.64
C MET A 80 31.47 28.97 10.30
N GLU A 81 32.00 29.13 9.08
CA GLU A 81 33.31 28.60 8.66
C GLU A 81 34.42 29.42 9.34
N LEU A 82 35.39 28.73 9.96
CA LEU A 82 36.43 29.27 10.86
C LEU A 82 37.49 30.17 10.17
N GLU A 83 37.40 30.37 8.85
CA GLU A 83 38.41 31.10 8.05
C GLU A 83 38.03 32.57 7.78
N CYS A 84 37.14 33.16 8.58
CA CYS A 84 36.79 34.57 8.46
C CYS A 84 37.67 35.43 9.36
N ASN A 85 38.62 36.16 8.78
CA ASN A 85 39.52 37.08 9.49
C ASN A 85 38.84 38.35 10.04
N GLU A 86 37.52 38.53 9.86
CA GLU A 86 36.81 39.76 10.22
C GLU A 86 36.09 39.73 11.58
N HIS A 87 36.01 38.58 12.28
CA HIS A 87 35.21 38.48 13.53
C HIS A 87 35.85 37.60 14.61
N GLU A 88 36.00 38.11 15.84
CA GLU A 88 36.28 37.30 17.03
C GLU A 88 35.07 36.40 17.34
N ILE A 89 35.31 35.08 17.31
CA ILE A 89 34.28 34.05 17.52
C ILE A 89 33.94 33.95 19.01
N ARG A 90 32.73 34.34 19.43
CA ARG A 90 32.25 34.06 20.81
C ARG A 90 30.89 33.38 20.93
N LYS A 91 30.01 33.36 19.90
CA LYS A 91 28.70 32.69 19.95
C LYS A 91 28.27 32.11 18.61
N VAL A 92 27.57 30.97 18.63
CA VAL A 92 26.94 30.38 17.45
C VAL A 92 25.66 31.15 17.13
N PRO A 93 25.45 31.56 15.87
CA PRO A 93 24.27 32.32 15.44
C PRO A 93 22.96 31.56 15.70
N GLN A 94 21.97 32.24 16.30
CA GLN A 94 20.62 31.71 16.52
C GLN A 94 19.70 31.96 15.31
N SER A 95 20.09 32.85 14.41
CA SER A 95 19.39 33.15 13.16
C SER A 95 20.35 33.23 11.97
N ILE A 96 19.84 33.01 10.76
CA ILE A 96 20.64 33.10 9.53
C ILE A 96 21.20 34.51 9.28
N GLN A 97 20.59 35.51 9.91
CA GLN A 97 20.89 36.94 9.80
C GLN A 97 22.02 37.38 10.74
N GLU A 98 22.31 36.60 11.79
CA GLU A 98 23.44 36.79 12.70
C GLU A 98 24.77 36.28 12.12
N CYS A 99 24.74 35.58 10.97
CA CYS A 99 25.92 35.02 10.32
C CYS A 99 26.54 35.97 9.31
N CYS A 100 27.87 35.99 9.21
CA CYS A 100 28.54 36.55 8.04
C CYS A 100 28.10 35.79 6.76
N ARG A 101 27.66 36.56 5.76
CA ARG A 101 26.97 36.09 4.54
C ARG A 101 27.81 35.13 3.68
N ASN A 102 29.13 35.21 3.77
CA ASN A 102 30.06 34.35 3.04
C ASN A 102 30.51 33.11 3.83
N CYS A 103 30.32 33.13 5.15
CA CYS A 103 30.85 32.14 6.07
C CYS A 103 29.78 31.18 6.59
N ILE A 104 28.51 31.40 6.24
CA ILE A 104 27.43 30.54 6.73
C ILE A 104 27.48 29.14 6.09
N ARG A 105 27.43 28.13 6.94
CA ARG A 105 27.28 26.73 6.56
C ARG A 105 26.08 26.12 7.25
N ILE A 106 25.19 25.51 6.46
CA ILE A 106 23.99 24.87 6.98
C ILE A 106 24.34 23.48 7.49
N LEU A 107 24.02 23.22 8.75
CA LEU A 107 24.17 21.92 9.40
C LEU A 107 23.02 20.99 9.01
N CYS A 108 21.79 21.49 9.11
CA CYS A 108 20.58 20.80 8.64
C CYS A 108 19.37 21.74 8.55
N PHE A 109 18.38 21.35 7.74
CA PHE A 109 17.06 21.97 7.63
C PHE A 109 16.01 21.11 8.33
N LYS A 110 15.14 21.70 9.15
CA LYS A 110 13.97 21.01 9.74
C LYS A 110 12.85 20.80 8.74
N GLN A 111 12.64 21.80 7.88
CA GLN A 111 11.62 21.77 6.83
C GLN A 111 11.97 20.86 5.64
N ILE A 112 13.06 20.07 5.70
CA ILE A 112 13.43 19.10 4.65
C ILE A 112 13.66 17.75 5.32
N ILE A 113 13.18 16.67 4.70
CA ILE A 113 13.41 15.33 5.22
C ILE A 113 14.91 14.99 5.11
N GLY A 114 15.51 14.56 6.23
CA GLY A 114 16.90 14.11 6.30
C GLY A 114 17.14 13.21 7.51
N SER A 115 18.24 12.46 7.46
CA SER A 115 18.75 11.63 8.56
C SER A 115 20.16 12.08 8.92
N PHE A 116 20.49 11.99 10.21
CA PHE A 116 21.84 12.27 10.66
C PHE A 116 22.82 11.20 10.16
N ASN A 117 24.08 11.58 9.96
CA ASN A 117 25.14 10.65 9.55
C ASN A 117 25.36 9.62 10.67
N GLU A 118 25.27 8.31 10.34
CA GLU A 118 25.38 7.21 11.32
C GLU A 118 26.78 7.08 11.94
N TYR A 119 27.77 7.74 11.35
CA TYR A 119 29.12 7.83 11.89
C TYR A 119 29.53 9.30 11.89
N PRO A 120 29.71 9.92 13.07
CA PRO A 120 30.43 11.17 13.16
C PRO A 120 31.79 10.94 12.48
N THR A 121 32.14 11.77 11.50
CA THR A 121 33.41 11.60 10.78
C THR A 121 34.58 11.60 11.78
N ASN A 122 35.75 11.06 11.42
CA ASN A 122 36.96 11.15 12.26
C ASN A 122 37.39 12.62 12.58
N ASN A 123 36.60 13.62 12.17
CA ASN A 123 36.79 15.03 12.47
C ASN A 123 36.08 15.41 13.78
N ASN A 124 36.88 15.66 14.81
CA ASN A 124 36.45 16.07 16.15
C ASN A 124 35.49 17.29 16.13
N TYR A 125 35.66 18.21 15.18
CA TYR A 125 34.81 19.40 15.04
C TYR A 125 33.37 19.08 14.65
N THR A 126 33.17 18.15 13.71
CA THR A 126 31.82 17.72 13.29
C THR A 126 31.07 17.05 14.44
N ASN A 127 31.79 16.33 15.31
CA ASN A 127 31.23 15.63 16.46
C ASN A 127 30.74 16.63 17.52
N ILE A 128 31.50 17.70 17.73
CA ILE A 128 31.11 18.81 18.63
C ILE A 128 29.82 19.47 18.10
N LEU A 129 29.76 19.77 16.81
CA LEU A 129 28.57 20.36 16.18
C LEU A 129 27.36 19.41 16.25
N TYR A 130 27.56 18.12 16.01
CA TYR A 130 26.52 17.10 16.15
C TYR A 130 25.96 17.04 17.57
N ASN A 131 26.83 16.92 18.58
CA ASN A 131 26.43 16.86 19.98
C ASN A 131 25.70 18.15 20.41
N LYS A 132 26.10 19.29 19.87
CA LYS A 132 25.41 20.56 20.09
C LYS A 132 24.00 20.55 19.50
N VAL A 133 23.85 20.15 18.24
CA VAL A 133 22.53 20.04 17.60
C VAL A 133 21.63 19.10 18.39
N ILE A 134 22.14 17.93 18.81
CA ILE A 134 21.37 16.98 19.64
C ILE A 134 20.93 17.60 20.98
N LYS A 135 21.77 18.42 21.61
CA LYS A 135 21.41 19.14 22.83
C LYS A 135 20.33 20.19 22.58
N ASP A 136 20.45 20.95 21.49
CA ASP A 136 19.47 21.97 21.10
C ASP A 136 18.12 21.33 20.72
N GLU A 137 18.14 20.13 20.14
CA GLU A 137 16.97 19.32 19.79
C GLU A 137 16.20 18.75 20.99
N LYS A 138 16.72 18.89 22.23
CA LYS A 138 15.95 18.59 23.45
C LYS A 138 14.74 19.51 23.61
N HIS A 139 14.74 20.67 22.95
CA HIS A 139 13.62 21.60 22.97
C HIS A 139 13.25 22.02 21.55
N CYS A 140 11.97 22.32 21.31
CA CYS A 140 11.56 22.90 20.04
C CYS A 140 12.00 24.37 20.00
N GLN A 141 12.85 24.76 19.03
CA GLN A 141 13.32 26.14 18.89
C GLN A 141 12.18 27.16 18.64
N LEU A 142 11.06 26.72 18.07
CA LEU A 142 9.92 27.58 17.75
C LEU A 142 8.95 27.83 18.92
N CYS A 143 8.87 26.92 19.90
CA CYS A 143 7.91 27.04 21.01
C CYS A 143 8.45 26.69 22.40
N GLY A 144 9.70 26.29 22.54
CA GLY A 144 10.36 25.97 23.81
C GLY A 144 9.93 24.64 24.45
N LYS A 145 8.95 23.92 23.90
CA LYS A 145 8.49 22.64 24.45
C LYS A 145 9.63 21.60 24.47
N SER A 146 9.70 20.79 25.51
CA SER A 146 10.69 19.72 25.69
C SER A 146 10.35 18.44 24.91
N LEU A 147 11.38 17.78 24.38
CA LEU A 147 11.33 16.43 23.80
C LEU A 147 11.38 15.39 24.93
N ASP A 148 10.47 14.43 24.96
CA ASP A 148 10.44 13.38 25.99
C ASP A 148 11.63 12.41 25.81
N GLU A 149 12.37 12.12 26.89
CA GLU A 149 13.72 11.50 26.86
C GLU A 149 13.75 10.01 26.45
N ARG A 150 12.60 9.37 26.18
CA ARG A 150 12.51 7.90 26.00
C ARG A 150 13.02 7.33 24.67
N THR A 151 13.88 8.01 23.92
CA THR A 151 14.48 7.39 22.72
C THR A 151 15.93 7.79 22.54
N ALA A 152 16.81 6.94 23.06
CA ALA A 152 18.19 6.83 22.64
C ALA A 152 18.29 6.71 21.10
N ALA A 153 19.30 7.38 20.53
CA ALA A 153 19.60 7.52 19.10
C ALA A 153 18.60 8.35 18.26
N ILE A 154 18.83 9.67 18.19
CA ILE A 154 18.19 10.55 17.19
C ILE A 154 18.88 10.33 15.84
N MET A 155 18.47 9.28 15.10
CA MET A 155 18.95 9.07 13.72
C MET A 155 18.24 9.99 12.69
N GLN A 156 17.14 10.65 13.07
CA GLN A 156 16.34 11.51 12.18
C GLN A 156 15.76 12.71 12.92
N LEU A 157 15.66 13.85 12.21
CA LEU A 157 15.04 15.07 12.71
C LEU A 157 13.56 14.87 13.04
N ARG A 158 13.15 15.35 14.21
CA ARG A 158 11.76 15.32 14.68
C ARG A 158 11.14 16.71 14.58
N LEU A 159 9.85 16.76 14.26
CA LEU A 159 9.06 17.99 14.19
C LEU A 159 8.09 18.06 15.37
N CYS A 160 7.98 19.24 15.99
CA CYS A 160 7.03 19.49 17.06
C CYS A 160 5.61 19.57 16.50
N SER A 161 4.70 18.74 17.03
CA SER A 161 3.31 18.66 16.58
C SER A 161 2.51 19.95 16.75
N ASP A 162 2.96 20.87 17.61
CA ASP A 162 2.33 22.19 17.80
C ASP A 162 2.84 23.27 16.82
N CYS A 163 4.04 23.06 16.26
CA CYS A 163 4.68 24.02 15.34
C CYS A 163 4.61 23.59 13.88
N TYR A 164 4.39 22.29 13.62
CA TYR A 164 4.28 21.68 12.31
C TYR A 164 2.96 20.91 12.24
N LEU A 165 1.97 21.51 11.61
CA LEU A 165 0.62 20.99 11.49
C LEU A 165 0.45 20.27 10.15
N ILE A 166 -0.08 19.05 10.21
CA ILE A 166 -0.58 18.36 9.03
C ILE A 166 -2.09 18.50 9.00
N SER A 167 -2.62 18.84 7.84
CA SER A 167 -4.05 18.81 7.61
C SER A 167 -4.41 18.08 6.34
N PHE A 168 -5.69 17.80 6.25
CA PHE A 168 -6.29 17.05 5.18
C PHE A 168 -7.60 17.69 4.76
N GLU A 169 -7.85 17.77 3.47
CA GLU A 169 -9.14 18.16 2.91
C GLU A 169 -9.56 17.27 1.75
N ARG A 170 -10.85 17.35 1.40
CA ARG A 170 -11.43 16.68 0.24
C ARG A 170 -12.04 17.72 -0.68
N ILE A 171 -11.40 18.01 -1.82
CA ILE A 171 -11.92 18.95 -2.81
C ILE A 171 -12.64 18.23 -3.93
N GLU A 172 -13.61 18.88 -4.55
CA GLU A 172 -14.29 18.33 -5.71
C GLU A 172 -13.38 18.41 -6.95
N SER A 173 -13.14 17.28 -7.61
CA SER A 173 -12.37 17.26 -8.85
C SER A 173 -13.24 17.79 -10.00
N PRO A 174 -12.80 18.82 -10.74
CA PRO A 174 -13.56 19.40 -11.85
C PRO A 174 -13.76 18.41 -13.01
N PHE A 175 -12.95 17.35 -13.07
CA PHE A 175 -12.98 16.37 -14.16
C PHE A 175 -13.86 15.14 -13.85
N ALA A 176 -14.16 14.86 -12.57
CA ALA A 176 -14.77 13.60 -12.17
C ALA A 176 -16.01 13.72 -11.26
N LYS A 177 -16.40 14.93 -10.83
CA LYS A 177 -17.42 15.16 -9.77
C LYS A 177 -17.21 14.26 -8.53
N LYS A 178 -15.95 13.85 -8.30
CA LYS A 178 -15.52 13.00 -7.17
C LYS A 178 -14.66 13.84 -6.24
N ARG A 179 -14.85 13.67 -4.94
CA ARG A 179 -14.04 14.35 -3.92
C ARG A 179 -12.66 13.71 -3.82
N ILE A 180 -11.61 14.44 -4.18
CA ILE A 180 -10.22 13.99 -4.14
C ILE A 180 -9.54 14.39 -2.82
N PRO A 181 -8.75 13.49 -2.21
CA PRO A 181 -7.98 13.79 -1.01
C PRO A 181 -6.79 14.73 -1.30
N ILE A 182 -6.59 15.74 -0.45
CA ILE A 182 -5.37 16.58 -0.41
C ILE A 182 -4.78 16.57 0.99
N PHE A 183 -3.48 16.29 1.09
CA PHE A 183 -2.70 16.42 2.32
C PHE A 183 -1.78 17.62 2.24
N TYR A 184 -1.81 18.45 3.28
CA TYR A 184 -0.91 19.60 3.46
C TYR A 184 0.23 19.19 4.38
N LEU A 185 1.44 19.08 3.82
CA LEU A 185 2.63 18.72 4.57
C LEU A 185 3.44 19.97 4.94
N PRO A 186 3.83 20.13 6.21
CA PRO A 186 4.58 21.28 6.68
C PRO A 186 6.09 21.18 6.39
N TRP A 187 6.49 20.44 5.36
CA TRP A 187 7.88 20.29 4.92
C TRP A 187 8.00 20.13 3.40
N TRP A 188 9.20 20.37 2.90
CA TRP A 188 9.60 20.30 1.50
C TRP A 188 9.95 18.86 1.11
N TYR A 189 9.09 18.24 0.30
CA TYR A 189 9.26 16.85 -0.12
C TYR A 189 10.05 16.79 -1.43
N ASN A 190 11.37 16.85 -1.36
CA ASN A 190 12.29 16.87 -2.51
C ASN A 190 12.60 15.49 -3.13
N SER A 191 11.93 14.42 -2.71
CA SER A 191 12.15 13.06 -3.23
C SER A 191 11.88 12.96 -4.73
N ILE A 192 12.66 12.14 -5.43
CA ILE A 192 12.49 11.88 -6.87
C ILE A 192 11.63 10.64 -7.15
N TYR A 193 11.27 9.88 -6.12
CA TYR A 193 10.47 8.67 -6.22
C TYR A 193 9.12 8.83 -5.53
N CYS A 194 8.09 8.29 -6.17
CA CYS A 194 6.75 8.21 -5.60
C CYS A 194 6.79 7.30 -4.36
N LYS A 195 6.29 7.79 -3.22
CA LYS A 195 6.31 6.99 -1.99
C LYS A 195 5.37 5.77 -2.05
N ASN A 196 4.38 5.79 -2.94
CA ASN A 196 3.37 4.73 -3.06
C ASN A 196 3.80 3.56 -3.97
N CYS A 197 4.43 3.85 -5.12
CA CYS A 197 4.80 2.84 -6.13
C CYS A 197 6.29 2.78 -6.45
N SER A 198 7.11 3.60 -5.78
CA SER A 198 8.55 3.69 -5.99
C SER A 198 8.99 4.13 -7.40
N SER A 199 8.06 4.46 -8.31
CA SER A 199 8.39 4.96 -9.65
C SER A 199 8.95 6.38 -9.62
N LYS A 200 9.81 6.71 -10.58
CA LYS A 200 10.38 8.05 -10.74
C LYS A 200 9.27 9.08 -11.02
N LEU A 201 9.33 10.23 -10.33
CA LEU A 201 8.39 11.33 -10.50
C LEU A 201 8.73 12.17 -11.73
N ILE A 202 7.71 12.61 -12.46
CA ILE A 202 7.85 13.50 -13.61
C ILE A 202 7.67 14.92 -13.10
N PHE A 203 8.67 15.77 -13.34
CA PHE A 203 8.64 17.18 -12.96
C PHE A 203 7.98 17.99 -14.08
N THR A 204 6.98 18.80 -13.72
CA THR A 204 6.30 19.71 -14.65
C THR A 204 6.76 21.15 -14.46
N SER A 205 7.29 21.48 -13.27
CA SER A 205 7.93 22.76 -12.98
C SER A 205 8.89 22.61 -11.80
N GLU A 206 9.55 23.70 -11.41
CA GLU A 206 10.48 23.73 -10.27
C GLU A 206 9.80 23.42 -8.93
N CYS A 207 8.47 23.52 -8.84
CA CYS A 207 7.70 23.27 -7.63
C CYS A 207 6.59 22.23 -7.84
N GLN A 208 6.54 21.56 -8.99
CA GLN A 208 5.52 20.56 -9.28
C GLN A 208 6.09 19.30 -9.89
N LYS A 209 5.63 18.17 -9.38
CA LYS A 209 5.93 16.86 -9.93
C LYS A 209 4.76 15.93 -9.69
N TYR A 210 4.66 14.88 -10.50
CA TYR A 210 3.60 13.90 -10.36
C TYR A 210 4.09 12.49 -10.61
N CYS A 211 3.34 11.54 -10.07
CA CYS A 211 3.50 10.13 -10.37
C CYS A 211 2.50 9.73 -11.44
N LYS A 212 2.97 9.38 -12.64
CA LYS A 212 2.12 8.88 -13.73
C LYS A 212 1.35 7.62 -13.32
N ASN A 213 1.97 6.74 -12.53
CA ASN A 213 1.40 5.45 -12.14
C ASN A 213 0.32 5.57 -11.06
N CYS A 214 0.47 6.51 -10.12
CA CYS A 214 -0.49 6.68 -9.02
C CYS A 214 -1.45 7.86 -9.21
N LEU A 215 -1.23 8.69 -10.24
CA LEU A 215 -1.93 9.97 -10.42
C LEU A 215 -1.86 10.86 -9.17
N ILE A 216 -0.71 10.85 -8.49
CA ILE A 216 -0.44 11.66 -7.30
C ILE A 216 0.41 12.84 -7.70
N PHE A 217 -0.07 14.04 -7.40
CA PHE A 217 0.62 15.30 -7.66
C PHE A 217 1.23 15.83 -6.37
N TYR A 218 2.41 16.39 -6.49
CA TYR A 218 3.15 17.02 -5.41
C TYR A 218 3.41 18.47 -5.82
N THR A 219 2.84 19.41 -5.07
CA THR A 219 2.99 20.85 -5.33
C THR A 219 3.67 21.48 -4.13
N GLY A 220 4.90 21.96 -4.32
CA GLY A 220 5.68 22.68 -3.33
C GLY A 220 5.33 24.17 -3.29
N CYS A 221 5.42 24.78 -2.11
CA CYS A 221 5.45 26.24 -1.94
C CYS A 221 6.87 26.69 -1.54
N SER A 222 7.58 27.36 -2.47
CA SER A 222 8.95 27.83 -2.24
C SER A 222 9.06 29.00 -1.27
N TYR A 223 7.95 29.60 -0.83
CA TYR A 223 7.97 30.66 0.19
C TYR A 223 7.92 30.12 1.62
N CYS A 224 7.33 28.93 1.83
CA CYS A 224 7.14 28.33 3.16
C CYS A 224 7.86 26.99 3.32
N LEU A 225 8.43 26.44 2.23
CA LEU A 225 8.98 25.09 2.18
C LEU A 225 7.98 24.01 2.63
N THR A 226 6.74 24.10 2.12
CA THR A 226 5.67 23.12 2.36
C THR A 226 5.34 22.34 1.09
N THR A 227 4.66 21.20 1.21
CA THR A 227 4.24 20.38 0.07
C THR A 227 2.80 19.94 0.20
N ASN A 228 2.02 20.11 -0.85
CA ASN A 228 0.69 19.55 -0.98
C ASN A 228 0.77 18.24 -1.76
N ILE A 229 0.19 17.16 -1.21
CA ILE A 229 0.03 15.89 -1.90
C ILE A 229 -1.43 15.75 -2.31
N ILE A 230 -1.67 15.65 -3.61
CA ILE A 230 -3.01 15.62 -4.20
C ILE A 230 -3.22 14.27 -4.86
N PHE A 231 -4.27 13.57 -4.47
CA PHE A 231 -4.61 12.24 -4.97
C PHE A 231 -5.67 12.35 -6.07
N GLY A 232 -5.23 12.35 -7.33
CA GLY A 232 -6.10 12.48 -8.51
C GLY A 232 -5.88 13.77 -9.31
N LEU A 233 -6.65 13.95 -10.39
CA LEU A 233 -6.54 15.10 -11.30
C LEU A 233 -7.23 16.34 -10.71
N THR A 234 -6.48 17.45 -10.64
CA THR A 234 -7.00 18.77 -10.26
C THR A 234 -6.41 19.87 -11.15
N SER A 235 -7.17 20.94 -11.36
CA SER A 235 -6.69 22.18 -11.99
C SER A 235 -6.13 23.19 -10.96
N GLN A 236 -6.19 22.88 -9.66
CA GLN A 236 -5.72 23.78 -8.61
C GLN A 236 -4.20 23.64 -8.41
N SER A 237 -3.45 24.54 -9.04
CA SER A 237 -1.98 24.57 -9.02
C SER A 237 -1.38 25.48 -7.94
N GLN A 238 -2.21 26.19 -7.16
CA GLN A 238 -1.75 27.26 -6.27
C GLN A 238 -1.85 26.88 -4.78
N CYS A 239 -0.80 27.22 -4.03
CA CYS A 239 -0.77 27.22 -2.56
C CYS A 239 -1.75 28.29 -2.04
N LYS A 240 -3.05 27.95 -1.93
CA LYS A 240 -4.03 28.81 -1.26
C LYS A 240 -4.09 28.40 0.22
N LYS A 241 -3.96 29.38 1.11
CA LYS A 241 -4.37 29.21 2.51
C LYS A 241 -5.89 28.99 2.46
N TYR A 242 -6.36 27.76 2.68
CA TYR A 242 -7.77 27.42 2.58
C TYR A 242 -8.50 27.49 3.92
N LYS A 243 -9.83 27.60 3.81
CA LYS A 243 -10.76 27.96 4.88
C LYS A 243 -11.38 26.78 5.64
N LEU A 244 -11.03 25.52 5.35
CA LEU A 244 -11.62 24.37 6.05
C LEU A 244 -10.75 23.09 5.92
N ALA A 245 -9.80 22.89 6.83
CA ALA A 245 -8.94 21.70 6.82
C ALA A 245 -9.07 20.90 8.12
N ASN A 246 -9.27 19.58 8.01
CA ASN A 246 -9.27 18.70 9.18
C ASN A 246 -7.83 18.51 9.65
N ILE A 247 -7.56 18.80 10.92
CA ILE A 247 -6.22 18.67 11.49
C ILE A 247 -5.97 17.21 11.86
N VAL A 248 -4.84 16.67 11.40
CA VAL A 248 -4.36 15.35 11.80
C VAL A 248 -3.54 15.51 13.07
N LYS A 249 -4.14 15.23 14.23
CA LYS A 249 -3.37 15.21 15.49
C LYS A 249 -2.56 13.92 15.58
N THR A 250 -1.24 14.06 15.67
CA THR A 250 -0.35 12.98 16.12
C THR A 250 -0.58 12.76 17.60
N THR A 251 -0.58 11.50 18.05
CA THR A 251 -0.66 11.18 19.49
C THR A 251 0.61 11.56 20.22
N ASP A 252 1.71 11.70 19.47
CA ASP A 252 3.02 12.05 19.99
C ASP A 252 3.24 13.57 19.93
N LYS A 253 3.87 14.11 20.98
CA LYS A 253 4.29 15.52 21.07
C LYS A 253 5.23 15.92 19.92
N TYR A 254 5.98 14.97 19.38
CA TYR A 254 6.86 15.10 18.23
C TYR A 254 6.69 13.93 17.27
N PHE A 255 6.86 14.17 15.97
CA PHE A 255 6.75 13.13 14.95
C PHE A 255 7.93 13.15 13.97
N LYS A 256 8.18 12.00 13.33
CA LYS A 256 9.16 11.85 12.24
C LYS A 256 8.44 11.97 10.88
N PRO A 257 8.82 12.91 10.01
CA PRO A 257 8.20 13.06 8.68
C PRO A 257 8.22 11.76 7.84
N SER A 258 9.31 10.99 7.91
CA SER A 258 9.47 9.72 7.19
C SER A 258 8.45 8.65 7.63
N THR A 259 8.29 8.45 8.94
CA THR A 259 7.31 7.53 9.54
C THR A 259 5.89 7.99 9.24
N LEU A 260 5.66 9.29 9.26
CA LEU A 260 4.37 9.88 8.97
C LEU A 260 3.98 9.71 7.50
N LEU A 261 4.87 10.04 6.56
CA LEU A 261 4.66 9.75 5.14
C LEU A 261 4.42 8.27 4.92
N TYR A 262 5.21 7.42 5.58
CA TYR A 262 4.98 5.99 5.55
C TYR A 262 3.55 5.65 6.00
N SER A 263 3.02 6.24 7.07
CA SER A 263 1.62 6.01 7.48
C SER A 263 0.55 6.63 6.56
N ILE A 264 0.83 7.76 5.89
CA ILE A 264 -0.09 8.37 4.91
C ILE A 264 -0.21 7.48 3.67
N PHE A 265 0.91 6.91 3.23
CA PHE A 265 0.96 6.01 2.07
C PHE A 265 0.71 4.53 2.44
N LYS A 266 0.87 4.17 3.72
CA LYS A 266 0.52 2.87 4.29
C LYS A 266 -0.79 3.02 5.05
N GLY A 267 -1.88 3.06 4.28
CA GLY A 267 -3.14 2.50 4.78
C GLY A 267 -2.84 1.12 5.38
N LYS A 268 -3.34 0.85 6.58
CA LYS A 268 -3.04 -0.35 7.37
C LYS A 268 -3.02 -1.62 6.51
N ASN A 269 -1.95 -2.40 6.70
CA ASN A 269 -1.56 -3.67 6.08
C ASN A 269 -1.07 -3.63 4.63
N SER A 270 0.10 -4.24 4.43
CA SER A 270 0.49 -4.79 3.13
C SER A 270 -0.69 -5.58 2.56
N ASN A 271 -1.05 -5.31 1.31
CA ASN A 271 -2.13 -5.95 0.53
C ASN A 271 -3.54 -5.33 0.62
N SER A 272 -3.68 -4.02 0.78
CA SER A 272 -4.97 -3.38 0.45
C SER A 272 -5.20 -3.44 -1.07
N VAL A 273 -6.22 -4.20 -1.50
CA VAL A 273 -6.65 -4.29 -2.91
C VAL A 273 -6.89 -2.89 -3.46
N ARG A 274 -6.29 -2.56 -4.61
CA ARG A 274 -6.27 -1.20 -5.16
C ARG A 274 -7.28 -1.04 -6.29
N TRP A 275 -7.83 0.17 -6.43
CA TRP A 275 -8.51 0.54 -7.67
C TRP A 275 -7.49 0.69 -8.79
N ILE A 276 -7.71 0.01 -9.91
CA ILE A 276 -6.85 0.08 -11.10
C ILE A 276 -7.71 0.56 -12.27
N PRO A 277 -7.36 1.65 -12.97
CA PRO A 277 -8.12 2.09 -14.14
C PRO A 277 -8.21 1.00 -15.21
N TYR A 278 -9.43 0.74 -15.72
CA TYR A 278 -9.68 -0.29 -16.75
C TYR A 278 -8.82 -0.08 -18.01
N SER A 279 -8.54 1.18 -18.35
CA SER A 279 -7.68 1.56 -19.48
C SER A 279 -6.22 1.07 -19.39
N GLN A 280 -5.81 0.49 -18.27
CA GLN A 280 -4.50 -0.16 -18.15
C GLN A 280 -4.48 -1.58 -18.73
N PHE A 281 -5.63 -2.16 -19.05
CA PHE A 281 -5.76 -3.51 -19.58
C PHE A 281 -6.00 -3.47 -21.09
N THR A 282 -5.15 -4.19 -21.82
CA THR A 282 -5.28 -4.39 -23.28
C THR A 282 -5.38 -5.87 -23.60
N ASP A 283 -5.69 -6.21 -24.85
CA ASP A 283 -5.82 -7.60 -25.32
C ASP A 283 -6.77 -8.44 -24.46
N VAL A 284 -7.86 -7.84 -23.99
CA VAL A 284 -8.85 -8.50 -23.12
C VAL A 284 -9.55 -9.59 -23.91
N LYS A 285 -9.30 -10.86 -23.56
CA LYS A 285 -9.84 -12.05 -24.24
C LYS A 285 -10.60 -12.91 -23.25
N GLU A 286 -11.83 -13.27 -23.59
CA GLU A 286 -12.63 -14.18 -22.78
C GLU A 286 -11.97 -15.57 -22.75
N MET A 287 -11.86 -16.14 -21.56
CA MET A 287 -11.35 -17.50 -21.36
C MET A 287 -12.48 -18.48 -21.07
N THR A 288 -13.38 -18.10 -20.17
CA THR A 288 -14.48 -18.97 -19.74
C THR A 288 -15.56 -18.15 -19.02
N LYS A 289 -16.80 -18.65 -19.07
CA LYS A 289 -17.94 -18.12 -18.34
C LYS A 289 -18.36 -19.13 -17.28
N GLY A 290 -18.26 -18.73 -16.01
CA GLY A 290 -18.73 -19.51 -14.86
C GLY A 290 -20.08 -19.03 -14.34
N GLY A 291 -20.59 -19.67 -13.28
CA GLY A 291 -21.86 -19.30 -12.65
C GLY A 291 -21.85 -17.94 -11.93
N TYR A 292 -20.66 -17.46 -11.51
CA TYR A 292 -20.51 -16.26 -10.68
C TYR A 292 -19.64 -15.17 -11.34
N GLY A 293 -19.35 -15.31 -12.63
CA GLY A 293 -18.58 -14.31 -13.37
C GLY A 293 -17.97 -14.85 -14.66
N ILE A 294 -17.46 -13.92 -15.47
CA ILE A 294 -16.76 -14.23 -16.71
C ILE A 294 -15.28 -13.94 -16.51
N ILE A 295 -14.43 -14.90 -16.87
CA ILE A 295 -12.98 -14.82 -16.71
C ILE A 295 -12.36 -14.37 -18.03
N TYR A 296 -11.62 -13.27 -17.98
CA TYR A 296 -10.83 -12.75 -19.08
C TYR A 296 -9.34 -12.81 -18.77
N LYS A 297 -8.55 -12.99 -19.82
CA LYS A 297 -7.11 -12.76 -19.83
C LYS A 297 -6.83 -11.39 -20.42
N ALA A 298 -5.94 -10.61 -19.82
CA ALA A 298 -5.55 -9.31 -20.34
C ALA A 298 -4.05 -9.03 -20.15
N SER A 299 -3.51 -8.15 -20.98
CA SER A 299 -2.18 -7.57 -20.84
C SER A 299 -2.26 -6.32 -19.97
N TRP A 300 -1.43 -6.24 -18.90
CA TRP A 300 -1.39 -5.08 -18.03
C TRP A 300 -0.23 -4.14 -18.40
N LEU A 301 -0.56 -2.96 -18.94
CA LEU A 301 0.39 -2.02 -19.54
C LEU A 301 1.51 -1.53 -18.62
N ILE A 302 1.22 -1.34 -17.32
CA ILE A 302 2.21 -0.77 -16.38
C ILE A 302 3.26 -1.79 -15.96
N ASN A 303 2.86 -3.05 -15.83
CA ASN A 303 3.71 -4.11 -15.34
C ASN A 303 4.32 -4.95 -16.46
N ASN A 304 3.80 -4.83 -17.69
CA ASN A 304 4.09 -5.73 -18.81
C ASN A 304 3.85 -7.21 -18.42
N GLU A 305 2.77 -7.44 -17.65
CA GLU A 305 2.40 -8.73 -17.10
C GLU A 305 1.04 -9.16 -17.64
N THR A 306 0.82 -10.47 -17.72
CA THR A 306 -0.50 -11.03 -17.99
C THR A 306 -1.29 -11.10 -16.70
N VAL A 307 -2.52 -10.60 -16.71
CA VAL A 307 -3.44 -10.65 -15.56
C VAL A 307 -4.71 -11.43 -15.90
N ILE A 308 -5.38 -11.90 -14.85
CA ILE A 308 -6.74 -12.44 -14.95
C ILE A 308 -7.73 -11.41 -14.42
N LEU A 309 -8.80 -11.20 -15.18
CA LEU A 309 -9.90 -10.31 -14.86
C LEU A 309 -11.16 -11.17 -14.65
N LYS A 310 -11.72 -11.19 -13.44
CA LYS A 310 -13.03 -11.81 -13.18
C LYS A 310 -14.09 -10.71 -13.20
N ARG A 311 -14.92 -10.70 -14.25
CA ARG A 311 -16.02 -9.75 -14.44
C ARG A 311 -17.30 -10.28 -13.83
N PHE A 312 -17.99 -9.43 -13.08
CA PHE A 312 -19.29 -9.69 -12.50
C PHE A 312 -20.32 -8.84 -13.23
N GLU A 313 -21.22 -9.49 -13.99
CA GLU A 313 -22.31 -8.81 -14.69
C GLU A 313 -23.13 -7.97 -13.69
N ASN A 314 -23.47 -6.72 -14.03
CA ASN A 314 -24.09 -5.73 -13.15
C ASN A 314 -25.57 -6.04 -12.79
N SER A 315 -25.81 -7.20 -12.18
CA SER A 315 -27.06 -7.58 -11.54
C SER A 315 -26.92 -7.40 -10.01
N LYS A 316 -28.04 -7.14 -9.32
CA LYS A 316 -28.05 -6.97 -7.85
C LYS A 316 -27.41 -8.15 -7.11
N ASN A 317 -27.58 -9.37 -7.60
CA ASN A 317 -27.03 -10.58 -6.98
C ASN A 317 -25.51 -10.70 -7.21
N ASN A 318 -25.01 -10.31 -8.38
CA ASN A 318 -23.59 -10.43 -8.73
C ASN A 318 -22.69 -9.44 -8.00
N ILE A 319 -23.20 -8.25 -7.65
CA ILE A 319 -22.47 -7.28 -6.80
C ILE A 319 -22.20 -7.88 -5.41
N LYS A 320 -23.14 -8.67 -4.87
CA LYS A 320 -22.94 -9.37 -3.59
C LYS A 320 -21.75 -10.32 -3.66
N TYR A 321 -21.65 -11.13 -4.72
CA TYR A 321 -20.53 -12.06 -4.93
C TYR A 321 -19.20 -11.34 -5.11
N PHE A 322 -19.16 -10.26 -5.90
CA PHE A 322 -17.99 -9.40 -6.04
C PHE A 322 -17.50 -8.87 -4.68
N LEU A 323 -18.40 -8.26 -3.90
CA LEU A 323 -18.06 -7.69 -2.60
C LEU A 323 -17.64 -8.77 -1.61
N ASN A 324 -18.27 -9.94 -1.67
CA ASN A 324 -17.95 -11.05 -0.80
C ASN A 324 -16.55 -11.60 -1.09
N GLU A 325 -16.24 -11.88 -2.36
CA GLU A 325 -14.92 -12.36 -2.76
C GLU A 325 -13.81 -11.36 -2.37
N LEU A 326 -14.05 -10.07 -2.63
CA LEU A 326 -13.12 -9.00 -2.26
C LEU A 326 -12.87 -8.94 -0.75
N LYS A 327 -13.93 -9.01 0.06
CA LYS A 327 -13.84 -8.95 1.53
C LYS A 327 -13.15 -10.19 2.10
N SER A 328 -13.56 -11.37 1.69
CA SER A 328 -13.00 -12.63 2.17
C SER A 328 -11.52 -12.73 1.83
N ASN A 329 -11.13 -12.41 0.60
CA ASN A 329 -9.72 -12.43 0.19
C ASN A 329 -8.85 -11.47 1.02
N GLN A 330 -9.36 -10.29 1.34
CA GLN A 330 -8.66 -9.31 2.18
C GLN A 330 -8.50 -9.79 3.63
N LEU A 331 -9.52 -10.44 4.18
CA LEU A 331 -9.53 -10.88 5.58
C LEU A 331 -8.71 -12.15 5.82
N ILE A 332 -8.66 -13.06 4.83
CA ILE A 332 -7.89 -14.31 4.92
C ILE A 332 -6.40 -14.12 4.55
N ASN A 333 -5.99 -12.90 4.16
CA ASN A 333 -4.64 -12.65 3.65
C ASN A 333 -3.53 -12.69 4.73
N LYS A 334 -2.96 -13.88 4.94
CA LYS A 334 -1.70 -14.12 5.67
C LYS A 334 -0.55 -14.38 4.68
N VAL A 335 0.70 -14.14 5.10
CA VAL A 335 1.89 -14.53 4.32
C VAL A 335 1.86 -16.05 4.12
N ASN A 336 2.06 -16.53 2.87
CA ASN A 336 2.05 -17.95 2.48
C ASN A 336 0.71 -18.70 2.70
N ASN A 337 -0.42 -18.08 2.35
CA ASN A 337 -1.74 -18.65 2.61
C ASN A 337 -2.26 -19.69 1.58
N TYR A 338 -1.52 -20.02 0.52
CA TYR A 338 -1.97 -20.90 -0.59
C TYR A 338 -3.36 -20.53 -1.13
N ILE A 339 -3.70 -19.24 -1.12
CA ILE A 339 -4.94 -18.69 -1.66
C ILE A 339 -4.56 -17.71 -2.76
N ILE A 340 -5.33 -17.70 -3.85
CA ILE A 340 -5.12 -16.78 -4.96
C ILE A 340 -5.40 -15.37 -4.48
N GLN A 341 -4.43 -14.48 -4.65
CA GLN A 341 -4.53 -13.12 -4.14
C GLN A 341 -5.21 -12.20 -5.15
N ILE A 342 -6.19 -11.43 -4.67
CA ILE A 342 -6.74 -10.31 -5.42
C ILE A 342 -5.75 -9.16 -5.29
N TYR A 343 -5.33 -8.64 -6.43
CA TYR A 343 -4.40 -7.52 -6.48
C TYR A 343 -5.12 -6.17 -6.56
N GLY A 344 -6.20 -6.13 -7.34
CA GLY A 344 -6.96 -4.92 -7.57
C GLY A 344 -8.41 -5.19 -7.94
N PHE A 345 -9.16 -4.11 -8.09
CA PHE A 345 -10.45 -4.14 -8.76
C PHE A 345 -10.58 -2.94 -9.70
N THR A 346 -11.44 -3.08 -10.69
CA THR A 346 -11.78 -2.04 -11.65
C THR A 346 -13.27 -2.11 -12.01
N LYS A 347 -13.69 -1.23 -12.90
CA LYS A 347 -15.04 -1.23 -13.45
C LYS A 347 -14.96 -1.04 -14.95
N ASP A 348 -15.69 -1.87 -15.68
CA ASP A 348 -15.84 -1.73 -17.12
C ASP A 348 -16.57 -0.39 -17.40
N PRO A 349 -15.99 0.53 -18.21
CA PRO A 349 -16.58 1.83 -18.45
C PRO A 349 -17.80 1.79 -19.38
N GLU A 350 -18.01 0.72 -20.14
CA GLU A 350 -19.13 0.58 -21.07
C GLU A 350 -20.28 -0.21 -20.43
N LEU A 351 -19.95 -1.32 -19.77
CA LEU A 351 -20.93 -2.23 -19.17
C LEU A 351 -21.28 -1.86 -17.73
N GLU A 352 -20.46 -1.00 -17.10
CA GLU A 352 -20.56 -0.67 -15.67
C GLU A 352 -20.45 -1.91 -14.75
N ASP A 353 -19.84 -2.99 -15.25
CA ASP A 353 -19.58 -4.23 -14.53
C ASP A 353 -18.35 -4.09 -13.62
N TYR A 354 -18.41 -4.66 -12.41
CA TYR A 354 -17.24 -4.72 -11.53
C TYR A 354 -16.32 -5.87 -11.94
N ILE A 355 -15.01 -5.63 -11.82
CA ILE A 355 -13.98 -6.60 -12.23
C ILE A 355 -12.94 -6.73 -11.11
N LEU A 356 -12.64 -7.97 -10.71
CA LEU A 356 -11.50 -8.29 -9.84
C LEU A 356 -10.27 -8.64 -10.68
N ILE A 357 -9.10 -8.21 -10.21
CA ILE A 357 -7.81 -8.35 -10.91
C ILE A 357 -6.88 -9.24 -10.09
N TYR A 358 -6.32 -10.26 -10.72
CA TYR A 358 -5.42 -11.24 -10.11
C TYR A 358 -4.08 -11.26 -10.85
N MET A 359 -2.98 -11.30 -10.10
CA MET A 359 -1.60 -11.11 -10.61
C MET A 359 -0.84 -12.37 -10.99
N GLU A 360 -1.51 -13.51 -10.90
CA GLU A 360 -0.88 -14.79 -11.15
C GLU A 360 -1.77 -15.53 -12.15
N TYR A 361 -1.21 -15.77 -13.33
CA TYR A 361 -1.85 -16.62 -14.30
C TYR A 361 -1.72 -18.05 -13.79
N ALA A 362 -2.86 -18.67 -13.43
CA ALA A 362 -3.00 -20.11 -13.23
C ALA A 362 -2.78 -20.85 -14.56
N SER A 363 -1.56 -20.73 -15.09
CA SER A 363 -1.23 -21.01 -16.48
C SER A 363 -1.40 -22.48 -16.85
N LYS A 364 -1.37 -23.33 -15.83
CA LYS A 364 -1.52 -24.77 -15.96
C LYS A 364 -2.94 -25.25 -15.65
N GLY A 365 -3.88 -24.32 -15.47
CA GLY A 365 -5.30 -24.59 -15.26
C GLY A 365 -5.64 -25.02 -13.84
N ASP A 366 -6.85 -25.57 -13.72
CA ASP A 366 -7.40 -26.15 -12.50
C ASP A 366 -6.89 -27.58 -12.25
N LEU A 367 -7.03 -28.04 -11.00
CA LEU A 367 -6.55 -29.36 -10.57
C LEU A 367 -7.19 -30.48 -11.39
N HIS A 368 -8.48 -30.37 -11.71
CA HIS A 368 -9.17 -31.38 -12.50
C HIS A 368 -8.52 -31.56 -13.88
N LYS A 369 -8.35 -30.46 -14.64
CA LYS A 369 -7.67 -30.51 -15.95
C LYS A 369 -6.23 -30.96 -15.84
N TYR A 370 -5.52 -30.55 -14.79
CA TYR A 370 -4.14 -30.97 -14.57
C TYR A 370 -4.05 -32.50 -14.36
N LEU A 371 -4.93 -33.07 -13.54
CA LEU A 371 -5.00 -34.50 -13.31
C LEU A 371 -5.32 -35.23 -14.61
N GLN A 372 -6.36 -34.83 -15.34
CA GLN A 372 -6.71 -35.46 -16.62
C GLN A 372 -5.55 -35.49 -17.63
N ASN A 373 -4.78 -34.41 -17.72
CA ASN A 373 -3.70 -34.28 -18.70
C ASN A 373 -2.38 -34.94 -18.27
N ASN A 374 -2.15 -35.16 -16.97
CA ASN A 374 -0.83 -35.57 -16.44
C ASN A 374 -0.88 -36.82 -15.55
N PHE A 375 -2.04 -37.48 -15.43
CA PHE A 375 -2.25 -38.54 -14.44
C PHE A 375 -1.22 -39.66 -14.51
N THR A 376 -0.77 -40.04 -15.71
CA THR A 376 0.23 -41.09 -15.90
C THR A 376 1.63 -40.71 -15.39
N ASN A 377 1.91 -39.42 -15.21
CA ASN A 377 3.22 -38.90 -14.81
C ASN A 377 3.26 -38.44 -13.34
N ILE A 378 2.12 -38.38 -12.65
CA ILE A 378 2.07 -37.96 -11.24
C ILE A 378 2.37 -39.13 -10.31
N THR A 379 3.24 -38.90 -9.34
CA THR A 379 3.64 -39.89 -8.34
C THR A 379 3.13 -39.53 -6.96
N TRP A 380 2.91 -40.52 -6.10
CA TRP A 380 2.43 -40.33 -4.74
C TRP A 380 3.30 -39.34 -3.93
N LYS A 381 4.59 -39.65 -3.78
CA LYS A 381 5.51 -38.92 -2.90
C LYS A 381 5.76 -37.48 -3.36
N ASN A 382 5.99 -37.26 -4.67
CA ASN A 382 6.45 -35.96 -5.16
C ASN A 382 5.30 -35.04 -5.61
N HIS A 383 4.18 -35.61 -6.03
CA HIS A 383 3.10 -34.86 -6.66
C HIS A 383 1.82 -34.90 -5.83
N LYS A 384 1.20 -36.08 -5.66
CA LYS A 384 -0.12 -36.22 -4.99
C LYS A 384 -0.12 -35.68 -3.56
N LEU A 385 0.86 -36.08 -2.73
CA LEU A 385 0.99 -35.57 -1.35
C LEU A 385 1.35 -34.08 -1.30
N ARG A 386 2.09 -33.58 -2.29
CA ARG A 386 2.43 -32.16 -2.37
C ARG A 386 1.21 -31.31 -2.72
N ILE A 387 0.34 -31.78 -3.60
CA ILE A 387 -0.96 -31.15 -3.88
C ILE A 387 -1.76 -31.09 -2.57
N LEU A 388 -1.99 -32.25 -1.94
CA LEU A 388 -2.79 -32.37 -0.73
C LEU A 388 -2.28 -31.44 0.37
N ARG A 389 -0.97 -31.47 0.67
CA ARG A 389 -0.38 -30.60 1.72
C ARG A 389 -0.64 -29.11 1.48
N ARG A 390 -0.58 -28.66 0.22
CA ARG A 390 -0.75 -27.23 -0.13
C ARG A 390 -2.21 -26.81 -0.02
N ILE A 391 -3.13 -27.63 -0.54
CA ILE A 391 -4.56 -27.32 -0.48
C ILE A 391 -5.10 -27.45 0.95
N SER A 392 -4.64 -28.43 1.74
CA SER A 392 -5.01 -28.54 3.15
C SER A 392 -4.53 -27.34 3.95
N ALA A 393 -3.29 -26.87 3.72
CA ALA A 393 -2.79 -25.67 4.40
C ALA A 393 -3.52 -24.38 3.95
N GLY A 394 -3.99 -24.32 2.70
CA GLY A 394 -4.84 -23.22 2.23
C GLY A 394 -6.21 -23.23 2.91
N LEU A 395 -6.84 -24.41 2.99
CA LEU A 395 -8.16 -24.57 3.59
C LEU A 395 -8.12 -24.30 5.11
N ASP A 396 -7.10 -24.81 5.78
CA ASP A 396 -6.80 -24.51 7.19
C ASP A 396 -6.68 -23.00 7.42
N ASN A 397 -6.03 -22.27 6.52
CA ASN A 397 -5.96 -20.82 6.60
C ASN A 397 -7.33 -20.12 6.49
N ILE A 398 -8.19 -20.59 5.57
CA ILE A 398 -9.56 -20.08 5.46
C ILE A 398 -10.31 -20.31 6.77
N HIS A 399 -10.25 -21.54 7.29
CA HIS A 399 -10.93 -21.95 8.52
C HIS A 399 -10.42 -21.20 9.76
N ASP A 400 -9.11 -21.00 9.88
CA ASP A 400 -8.46 -20.24 10.95
C ASP A 400 -8.95 -18.79 11.02
N ASN A 401 -9.22 -18.19 9.86
CA ASN A 401 -9.74 -16.84 9.77
C ASN A 401 -11.27 -16.77 9.93
N LYS A 402 -11.91 -17.86 10.40
CA LYS A 402 -13.36 -17.95 10.66
C LYS A 402 -14.21 -17.79 9.40
N PHE A 403 -13.70 -18.32 8.29
CA PHE A 403 -14.42 -18.46 7.03
C PHE A 403 -14.66 -19.92 6.67
N ILE A 404 -15.71 -20.17 5.91
CA ILE A 404 -16.07 -21.43 5.27
C ILE A 404 -16.04 -21.19 3.75
N HIS A 405 -15.42 -22.07 2.97
CA HIS A 405 -15.28 -21.91 1.52
C HIS A 405 -16.61 -22.14 0.79
N ARG A 406 -17.37 -23.17 1.18
CA ARG A 406 -18.71 -23.54 0.66
C ARG A 406 -18.78 -24.08 -0.77
N ASP A 407 -17.78 -23.78 -1.58
CA ASP A 407 -17.64 -24.29 -2.96
C ASP A 407 -16.26 -24.91 -3.21
N PHE A 408 -15.79 -25.72 -2.25
CA PHE A 408 -14.45 -26.29 -2.34
C PHE A 408 -14.43 -27.51 -3.26
N HIS A 409 -13.83 -27.38 -4.43
CA HIS A 409 -13.70 -28.48 -5.39
C HIS A 409 -12.45 -28.33 -6.26
N SER A 410 -12.07 -29.36 -7.00
CA SER A 410 -10.85 -29.35 -7.85
C SER A 410 -10.83 -28.26 -8.92
N GLY A 411 -12.00 -27.86 -9.45
CA GLY A 411 -12.12 -26.71 -10.35
C GLY A 411 -11.71 -25.35 -9.74
N ASN A 412 -11.78 -25.20 -8.40
CA ASN A 412 -11.41 -23.98 -7.67
C ASN A 412 -9.98 -24.07 -7.09
N ILE A 413 -9.26 -25.15 -7.37
CA ILE A 413 -7.84 -25.33 -7.02
C ILE A 413 -7.01 -25.09 -8.27
N LEU A 414 -6.23 -24.02 -8.29
CA LEU A 414 -5.49 -23.59 -9.46
C LEU A 414 -3.98 -23.79 -9.29
N LEU A 415 -3.30 -24.16 -10.38
CA LEU A 415 -1.85 -24.29 -10.41
C LEU A 415 -1.20 -23.00 -10.89
N ASP A 416 -0.64 -22.25 -9.94
CA ASP A 416 0.27 -21.12 -10.17
C ASP A 416 1.68 -21.63 -10.53
N VAL A 417 2.58 -20.75 -10.99
CA VAL A 417 3.91 -21.04 -11.57
C VAL A 417 4.66 -22.15 -10.82
N PHE A 418 4.57 -22.20 -9.48
CA PHE A 418 5.21 -23.24 -8.68
C PHE A 418 4.32 -23.88 -7.59
N GLN A 419 3.08 -23.44 -7.41
CA GLN A 419 2.28 -23.81 -6.24
C GLN A 419 0.79 -23.96 -6.54
N TRP A 420 0.15 -24.89 -5.83
CA TRP A 420 -1.30 -25.04 -5.80
C TRP A 420 -1.90 -24.01 -4.87
N LYS A 421 -2.94 -23.31 -5.35
CA LYS A 421 -3.64 -22.28 -4.60
C LYS A 421 -5.15 -22.45 -4.72
N ILE A 422 -5.86 -22.14 -3.64
CA ILE A 422 -7.32 -22.13 -3.59
C ILE A 422 -7.81 -20.78 -4.13
N GLY A 423 -8.72 -20.81 -5.09
CA GLY A 423 -9.38 -19.65 -5.67
C GLY A 423 -10.87 -19.63 -5.39
N ASP A 424 -11.55 -18.63 -5.95
CA ASP A 424 -13.01 -18.43 -5.89
C ASP A 424 -13.62 -18.41 -4.48
N LEU A 425 -13.44 -17.28 -3.80
CA LEU A 425 -14.07 -17.03 -2.50
C LEU A 425 -15.43 -16.31 -2.63
N GLY A 426 -16.03 -16.28 -3.82
CA GLY A 426 -17.29 -15.56 -4.08
C GLY A 426 -18.47 -16.05 -3.24
N LEU A 427 -18.49 -17.34 -2.90
CA LEU A 427 -19.51 -17.97 -2.05
C LEU A 427 -19.08 -18.12 -0.59
N SER A 428 -17.83 -17.81 -0.26
CA SER A 428 -17.29 -18.00 1.08
C SER A 428 -18.09 -17.21 2.13
N GLN A 429 -18.19 -17.74 3.34
CA GLN A 429 -19.00 -17.11 4.38
C GLN A 429 -18.26 -17.07 5.70
N SER A 430 -18.32 -15.93 6.39
CA SER A 430 -17.82 -15.83 7.77
C SER A 430 -18.77 -16.56 8.71
N GLU A 431 -18.21 -17.29 9.68
CA GLU A 431 -18.98 -17.96 10.74
C GLU A 431 -19.92 -16.99 11.48
N ASN A 432 -19.52 -15.73 11.62
CA ASN A 432 -20.28 -14.70 12.33
C ASN A 432 -21.36 -14.01 11.48
N SER A 433 -21.61 -14.48 10.26
CA SER A 433 -22.58 -13.83 9.38
C SER A 433 -24.00 -14.30 9.70
N GLU A 434 -24.89 -13.36 10.01
CA GLU A 434 -26.32 -13.60 10.27
C GLU A 434 -27.12 -13.94 8.99
N SER A 435 -26.44 -14.22 7.86
CA SER A 435 -27.13 -14.40 6.58
C SER A 435 -27.81 -15.78 6.53
N SER A 436 -29.14 -15.77 6.49
CA SER A 436 -30.03 -16.94 6.43
C SER A 436 -30.14 -17.57 5.04
N ASN A 437 -29.13 -17.41 4.17
CA ASN A 437 -29.21 -17.87 2.78
C ASN A 437 -28.92 -19.37 2.70
N ASN A 438 -29.96 -20.18 2.92
CA ASN A 438 -29.94 -21.66 2.85
C ASN A 438 -29.98 -22.21 1.42
N GLU A 439 -29.71 -21.38 0.40
CA GLU A 439 -29.58 -21.85 -0.96
C GLU A 439 -28.38 -22.81 -1.05
N ILE A 440 -28.63 -23.99 -1.63
CA ILE A 440 -27.61 -25.00 -1.88
C ILE A 440 -26.86 -24.60 -3.15
N TYR A 441 -25.60 -24.27 -3.00
CA TYR A 441 -24.67 -23.97 -4.10
C TYR A 441 -23.54 -25.00 -4.14
N GLY A 442 -22.91 -25.11 -5.29
CA GLY A 442 -21.70 -25.91 -5.50
C GLY A 442 -21.90 -27.13 -6.40
N VAL A 443 -20.83 -27.90 -6.58
CA VAL A 443 -20.83 -29.07 -7.45
C VAL A 443 -21.26 -30.30 -6.65
N ILE A 444 -22.41 -30.90 -7.00
CA ILE A 444 -23.10 -32.01 -6.29
C ILE A 444 -22.14 -33.03 -5.66
N LEU A 445 -21.11 -33.43 -6.41
CA LEU A 445 -20.13 -34.46 -6.04
C LEU A 445 -19.29 -34.13 -4.79
N TYR A 446 -19.13 -32.84 -4.49
CA TYR A 446 -18.31 -32.33 -3.38
C TYR A 446 -19.17 -31.82 -2.22
N ILE A 447 -20.50 -31.74 -2.39
CA ILE A 447 -21.41 -31.23 -1.37
C ILE A 447 -21.65 -32.32 -0.32
N ALA A 448 -21.49 -31.95 0.94
CA ALA A 448 -21.69 -32.85 2.07
C ALA A 448 -23.18 -33.24 2.25
N PRO A 449 -23.48 -34.49 2.66
CA PRO A 449 -24.84 -35.01 2.72
C PRO A 449 -25.76 -34.20 3.65
N GLU A 450 -25.24 -33.65 4.74
CA GLU A 450 -25.98 -32.81 5.68
C GLU A 450 -26.49 -31.51 5.05
N ILE A 451 -25.80 -30.97 4.03
CA ILE A 451 -26.24 -29.76 3.31
C ILE A 451 -27.51 -30.05 2.51
N PHE A 452 -27.59 -31.22 1.88
CA PHE A 452 -28.82 -31.66 1.19
C PHE A 452 -29.99 -31.89 2.16
N LYS A 453 -29.71 -32.14 3.45
CA LYS A 453 -30.73 -32.25 4.51
C LYS A 453 -31.16 -30.89 5.08
N GLY A 454 -30.62 -29.79 4.55
CA GLY A 454 -30.96 -28.42 4.97
C GLY A 454 -30.11 -27.86 6.10
N SER A 455 -29.01 -28.54 6.49
CA SER A 455 -28.05 -27.98 7.43
C SER A 455 -27.33 -26.77 6.82
N ALA A 456 -26.93 -25.82 7.67
CA ALA A 456 -26.07 -24.73 7.25
C ALA A 456 -24.69 -25.26 6.85
N PHE A 457 -24.05 -24.57 5.90
CA PHE A 457 -22.66 -24.85 5.56
C PHE A 457 -21.76 -24.66 6.78
N SER A 458 -20.82 -25.59 6.95
CA SER A 458 -19.87 -25.60 8.05
C SER A 458 -18.46 -25.95 7.56
N LYS A 459 -17.48 -25.90 8.45
CA LYS A 459 -16.10 -26.32 8.13
C LYS A 459 -16.03 -27.80 7.80
N GLU A 460 -16.83 -28.61 8.49
CA GLU A 460 -16.94 -30.05 8.29
C GLU A 460 -17.44 -30.36 6.87
N ALA A 461 -18.34 -29.53 6.33
CA ALA A 461 -18.76 -29.65 4.94
C ALA A 461 -17.61 -29.40 3.95
N ASP A 462 -16.73 -28.41 4.21
CA ASP A 462 -15.51 -28.21 3.39
C ASP A 462 -14.53 -29.40 3.54
N ILE A 463 -14.45 -30.03 4.72
CA ILE A 463 -13.63 -31.23 4.95
C ILE A 463 -14.17 -32.43 4.16
N TYR A 464 -15.49 -32.61 4.10
CA TYR A 464 -16.10 -33.61 3.23
C TYR A 464 -15.70 -33.37 1.76
N SER A 465 -15.76 -32.11 1.30
CA SER A 465 -15.31 -31.77 -0.05
C SER A 465 -13.82 -32.08 -0.27
N LEU A 466 -12.97 -31.85 0.74
CA LEU A 466 -11.55 -32.24 0.70
C LEU A 466 -11.39 -33.76 0.54
N GLY A 467 -12.19 -34.57 1.22
CA GLY A 467 -12.20 -36.03 1.06
C GLY A 467 -12.53 -36.46 -0.38
N MET A 468 -13.48 -35.77 -1.03
CA MET A 468 -13.82 -36.02 -2.44
C MET A 468 -12.71 -35.60 -3.40
N ILE A 469 -12.01 -34.49 -3.11
CA ILE A 469 -10.81 -34.07 -3.85
C ILE A 469 -9.68 -35.09 -3.66
N MET A 470 -9.49 -35.60 -2.43
CA MET A 470 -8.51 -36.65 -2.17
C MET A 470 -8.79 -37.89 -3.03
N TRP A 471 -10.05 -38.30 -3.15
CA TRP A 471 -10.44 -39.38 -4.05
C TRP A 471 -10.09 -39.07 -5.51
N GLU A 472 -10.38 -37.87 -5.99
CA GLU A 472 -10.03 -37.46 -7.36
C GLU A 472 -8.50 -37.44 -7.59
N ILE A 473 -7.69 -37.07 -6.61
CA ILE A 473 -6.22 -37.17 -6.70
C ILE A 473 -5.77 -38.63 -6.84
N THR A 474 -6.50 -39.57 -6.23
CA THR A 474 -6.19 -40.99 -6.35
C THR A 474 -6.44 -41.51 -7.76
N THR A 475 -7.57 -41.17 -8.38
CA THR A 475 -8.06 -41.78 -9.63
C THR A 475 -7.85 -40.92 -10.88
N GLY A 476 -7.64 -39.62 -10.72
CA GLY A 476 -7.62 -38.64 -11.82
C GLY A 476 -9.02 -38.33 -12.40
N CYS A 477 -10.06 -38.92 -11.82
CA CYS A 477 -11.44 -38.84 -12.27
C CYS A 477 -12.30 -38.09 -11.25
N LYS A 478 -13.36 -37.42 -11.72
CA LYS A 478 -14.36 -36.84 -10.80
C LYS A 478 -15.04 -37.96 -9.99
N PRO A 479 -15.37 -37.72 -8.71
CA PRO A 479 -16.20 -38.65 -7.94
C PRO A 479 -17.48 -38.97 -8.71
N PHE A 480 -17.92 -40.22 -8.68
CA PHE A 480 -19.12 -40.66 -9.40
C PHE A 480 -19.14 -40.33 -10.90
N ALA A 481 -17.99 -40.34 -11.58
CA ALA A 481 -17.90 -40.03 -13.02
C ALA A 481 -18.82 -40.90 -13.92
N ASN A 482 -19.15 -42.12 -13.48
CA ASN A 482 -19.97 -43.08 -14.22
C ASN A 482 -21.47 -42.96 -13.93
N VAL A 483 -21.90 -42.00 -13.11
CA VAL A 483 -23.29 -41.80 -12.72
C VAL A 483 -23.76 -40.44 -13.20
N LYS A 484 -25.02 -40.33 -13.62
CA LYS A 484 -25.63 -39.05 -13.98
C LYS A 484 -25.74 -38.14 -12.74
N HIS A 485 -25.33 -36.88 -12.88
CA HIS A 485 -25.32 -35.90 -11.78
C HIS A 485 -26.69 -35.24 -11.65
N ASP A 486 -27.67 -36.02 -11.20
CA ASP A 486 -29.04 -35.56 -10.97
C ASP A 486 -29.50 -35.89 -9.53
N ILE A 487 -30.79 -35.65 -9.25
CA ILE A 487 -31.39 -35.86 -7.92
C ILE A 487 -31.22 -37.31 -7.41
N HIS A 488 -31.10 -38.31 -8.29
CA HIS A 488 -30.91 -39.70 -7.86
C HIS A 488 -29.52 -39.90 -7.24
N LEU A 489 -28.50 -39.21 -7.73
CA LEU A 489 -27.17 -39.25 -7.12
C LEU A 489 -27.18 -38.63 -5.72
N ILE A 490 -27.96 -37.56 -5.52
CA ILE A 490 -28.14 -36.94 -4.20
C ILE A 490 -28.73 -37.96 -3.22
N TYR A 491 -29.79 -38.69 -3.59
CA TYR A 491 -30.37 -39.74 -2.74
C TYR A 491 -29.36 -40.83 -2.40
N LYS A 492 -28.57 -41.31 -3.37
CA LYS A 492 -27.52 -42.30 -3.11
C LYS A 492 -26.48 -41.79 -2.11
N ILE A 493 -26.03 -40.54 -2.25
CA ILE A 493 -25.07 -39.92 -1.31
C ILE A 493 -25.66 -39.82 0.10
N LEU A 494 -26.95 -39.47 0.20
CA LEU A 494 -27.71 -39.41 1.46
C LEU A 494 -27.85 -40.77 2.13
N ASP A 495 -28.00 -41.84 1.34
CA ASP A 495 -28.07 -43.23 1.79
C ASP A 495 -26.69 -43.82 2.15
N GLY A 496 -25.62 -43.05 1.97
CA GLY A 496 -24.26 -43.42 2.37
C GLY A 496 -23.38 -43.94 1.24
N GLU A 497 -23.82 -43.88 -0.02
CA GLU A 497 -23.00 -44.25 -1.18
C GLU A 497 -21.74 -43.39 -1.23
N ARG A 498 -20.58 -44.02 -1.41
CA ARG A 498 -19.28 -43.35 -1.57
C ARG A 498 -18.53 -43.95 -2.75
N PRO A 499 -17.62 -43.20 -3.40
CA PRO A 499 -16.78 -43.75 -4.46
C PRO A 499 -15.88 -44.88 -3.92
N ASN A 500 -15.72 -45.95 -4.70
CA ASN A 500 -14.84 -47.05 -4.33
C ASN A 500 -13.37 -46.60 -4.30
N VAL A 501 -12.65 -47.00 -3.25
CA VAL A 501 -11.20 -46.76 -3.14
C VAL A 501 -10.47 -47.76 -4.01
N THR A 502 -9.54 -47.30 -4.83
CA THR A 502 -8.74 -48.15 -5.72
C THR A 502 -7.62 -48.85 -4.97
N GLU A 503 -7.25 -50.05 -5.40
CA GLU A 503 -6.23 -50.89 -4.73
C GLU A 503 -4.83 -50.24 -4.69
N ASP A 504 -4.53 -49.32 -5.61
CA ASP A 504 -3.27 -48.58 -5.67
C ASP A 504 -3.19 -47.39 -4.69
N THR A 505 -4.26 -47.16 -3.92
CA THR A 505 -4.31 -46.11 -2.89
C THR A 505 -3.63 -46.59 -1.61
N PRO A 506 -2.58 -45.89 -1.10
CA PRO A 506 -1.95 -46.24 0.16
C PRO A 506 -2.95 -46.25 1.32
N GLU A 507 -2.87 -47.27 2.17
CA GLU A 507 -3.82 -47.49 3.27
C GLU A 507 -3.97 -46.26 4.18
N CYS A 508 -2.86 -45.62 4.54
CA CYS A 508 -2.89 -44.41 5.37
C CYS A 508 -3.64 -43.25 4.71
N TYR A 509 -3.58 -43.14 3.38
CA TYR A 509 -4.31 -42.14 2.61
C TYR A 509 -5.80 -42.48 2.54
N ALA A 510 -6.13 -43.76 2.29
CA ALA A 510 -7.50 -44.24 2.28
C ALA A 510 -8.20 -44.04 3.64
N ASN A 511 -7.49 -44.29 4.74
CA ASN A 511 -8.01 -44.08 6.09
C ASN A 511 -8.26 -42.59 6.38
N LEU A 512 -7.32 -41.70 6.00
CA LEU A 512 -7.50 -40.26 6.15
C LEU A 512 -8.63 -39.70 5.28
N MET A 513 -8.85 -40.27 4.09
CA MET A 513 -9.95 -39.86 3.22
C MET A 513 -11.33 -40.24 3.76
N LYS A 514 -11.40 -41.32 4.56
CA LYS A 514 -12.64 -41.85 5.15
C LYS A 514 -12.96 -41.28 6.52
N SER A 515 -11.95 -40.80 7.26
CA SER A 515 -12.10 -40.14 8.55
C SER A 515 -12.79 -38.81 8.41
#